data_AF-A0A9D5VSF5-F1
#
_entry.id   AF-A0A9D5VSF5-F1
#
_cell.length_a   1.000
_cell.length_b   1.000
_cell.length_c   1.000
_cell.angle_alpha   90.00
_cell.angle_beta   90.00
_cell.angle_gamma   90.00
#
_symmetry.space_group_name_H-M   'P 1'
#
loop_
_entity.id
_entity.type
_entity.pdbx_description
1 polymer ?
#
loop_
_entity_poly.entity_id
_entity_poly.type
_entity_poly.pdbx_seq_one_letter_code
_entity_poly.pdbx_strand_id
1 'polypeptide(L)'
;MEDVTQIVYETIRKVADEKDIKLNGIQNSYNLIRDVGFKSIDLARLIAVLELKLKVDPFSKLIPITSIQTVGDLCNAYIACFSKTAEVISLSDFNQSEKRGEMRLNSSINKRGDLRRMARMG
;
A
#
# COMPACT_ATOMS: atom_id res chain seq x y z
N MET A 1 -2.64 15.18 -19.30
CA MET A 1 -2.18 14.32 -18.19
C MET A 1 -3.34 13.56 -17.51
N GLU A 2 -4.61 13.81 -17.87
CA GLU A 2 -5.76 13.07 -17.35
C GLU A 2 -5.87 11.62 -17.85
N ASP A 3 -5.12 11.25 -18.90
CA ASP A 3 -5.24 9.94 -19.55
C ASP A 3 -4.69 8.79 -18.71
N VAL A 4 -3.57 8.98 -18.00
CA VAL A 4 -2.89 7.90 -17.27
C VAL A 4 -3.75 7.40 -16.11
N THR A 5 -4.28 8.30 -15.29
CA THR A 5 -5.15 7.96 -14.15
C THR A 5 -6.40 7.23 -14.61
N GLN A 6 -7.02 7.69 -15.71
CA GLN A 6 -8.20 7.05 -16.27
C GLN A 6 -7.87 5.63 -16.77
N ILE A 7 -6.76 5.45 -17.48
CA ILE A 7 -6.30 4.13 -17.94
C ILE A 7 -6.05 3.19 -16.77
N VAL A 8 -5.48 3.69 -15.67
CA VAL A 8 -5.27 2.90 -14.45
C VAL A 8 -6.61 2.46 -13.85
N TYR A 9 -7.56 3.37 -13.67
CA TYR A 9 -8.87 3.05 -13.11
C TYR A 9 -9.66 2.06 -13.98
N GLU A 10 -9.67 2.26 -15.29
CA GLU A 10 -10.33 1.35 -16.23
C GLU A 10 -9.71 -0.04 -16.17
N THR A 11 -8.39 -0.13 -16.05
CA THR A 11 -7.69 -1.41 -15.99
C THR A 11 -7.94 -2.10 -14.64
N ILE A 12 -7.99 -1.35 -13.54
CA ILE A 12 -8.39 -1.89 -12.22
C ILE A 12 -9.81 -2.46 -12.29
N ARG A 13 -10.78 -1.71 -12.84
CA ARG A 13 -12.16 -2.20 -13.01
C ARG A 13 -12.20 -3.48 -13.83
N LYS A 14 -11.51 -3.48 -14.97
CA LYS A 14 -11.48 -4.66 -15.85
C LYS A 14 -10.92 -5.90 -15.13
N VAL A 15 -9.81 -5.77 -14.41
CA VAL A 15 -9.21 -6.89 -13.67
C VAL A 15 -10.13 -7.35 -12.52
N ALA A 16 -10.82 -6.42 -11.85
CA ALA A 16 -11.77 -6.74 -10.80
C ALA A 16 -13.03 -7.45 -11.34
N ASP A 17 -13.61 -6.96 -12.43
CA ASP A 17 -14.78 -7.54 -13.08
C ASP A 17 -14.49 -8.97 -13.55
N GLU A 18 -13.32 -9.22 -14.14
CA GLU A 18 -12.88 -10.56 -14.54
C GLU A 18 -12.69 -11.53 -13.37
N LYS A 19 -12.59 -11.01 -12.15
CA LYS A 19 -12.45 -11.79 -10.90
C LYS A 19 -13.73 -11.80 -10.05
N ASP A 20 -14.82 -11.26 -10.58
CA ASP A 20 -16.10 -11.10 -9.87
C ASP A 20 -15.95 -10.33 -8.53
N ILE A 21 -15.00 -9.39 -8.50
CA ILE A 21 -14.76 -8.52 -7.35
C ILE A 21 -15.68 -7.30 -7.47
N LYS A 22 -16.62 -7.18 -6.53
CA LYS A 22 -17.56 -6.05 -6.50
C LYS A 22 -16.88 -4.79 -5.96
N LEU A 23 -16.62 -3.83 -6.85
CA LEU A 23 -16.12 -2.51 -6.47
C LEU A 23 -17.26 -1.51 -6.33
N ASN A 24 -17.43 -0.95 -5.13
CA ASN A 24 -18.40 0.12 -4.87
C ASN A 24 -17.89 1.52 -5.25
N GLY A 25 -16.72 1.59 -5.89
CA GLY A 25 -16.03 2.81 -6.26
C GLY A 25 -14.53 2.58 -6.38
N ILE A 26 -13.82 3.53 -6.98
CA ILE A 26 -12.35 3.57 -6.99
C ILE A 26 -11.92 4.95 -6.51
N GLN A 27 -11.06 4.97 -5.49
CA GLN A 27 -10.45 6.19 -4.97
C GLN A 27 -8.95 5.96 -4.82
N ASN A 28 -8.17 7.05 -4.92
CA ASN A 28 -6.71 6.98 -4.79
C ASN A 28 -6.26 6.42 -3.43
N SER A 29 -7.02 6.64 -2.36
CA SER A 29 -6.71 6.16 -1.03
C SER A 29 -6.94 4.65 -0.84
N TYR A 30 -7.61 3.97 -1.78
CA TYR A 30 -7.96 2.56 -1.63
C TYR A 30 -6.71 1.69 -1.72
N ASN A 31 -6.54 0.80 -0.74
CA ASN A 31 -5.52 -0.21 -0.75
C ASN A 31 -5.86 -1.31 -1.76
N LEU A 32 -4.93 -1.61 -2.66
CA LEU A 32 -5.14 -2.57 -3.75
C LEU A 32 -5.41 -3.99 -3.24
N ILE A 33 -4.82 -4.37 -2.11
CA ILE A 33 -5.00 -5.70 -1.53
C ILE A 33 -6.18 -5.72 -0.56
N ARG A 34 -6.24 -4.77 0.38
CA ARG A 34 -7.22 -4.79 1.48
C ARG A 34 -8.60 -4.29 1.08
N ASP A 35 -8.67 -3.20 0.32
CA ASP A 35 -9.94 -2.53 0.00
C ASP A 35 -10.48 -3.00 -1.35
N VAL A 36 -9.60 -3.16 -2.34
CA VAL A 36 -9.96 -3.68 -3.66
C VAL A 36 -10.02 -5.21 -3.66
N GLY A 37 -9.28 -5.90 -2.79
CA GLY A 37 -9.32 -7.36 -2.69
C GLY A 37 -8.40 -8.10 -3.68
N PHE A 38 -7.45 -7.42 -4.31
CA PHE A 38 -6.51 -8.07 -5.22
C PHE A 38 -5.49 -8.96 -4.49
N LYS A 39 -5.11 -10.06 -5.14
CA LYS A 39 -3.98 -10.89 -4.75
C LYS A 39 -2.74 -10.49 -5.54
N SER A 40 -1.57 -10.97 -5.13
CA SER A 40 -0.30 -10.70 -5.82
C SER A 40 -0.33 -11.04 -7.32
N ILE A 41 -1.05 -12.11 -7.70
CA ILE A 41 -1.22 -12.48 -9.11
C ILE A 41 -2.08 -11.48 -9.90
N ASP A 42 -3.09 -10.89 -9.25
CA ASP A 42 -3.95 -9.89 -9.86
C ASP A 42 -3.19 -8.58 -10.04
N LEU A 43 -2.34 -8.22 -9.06
CA LEU A 43 -1.42 -7.10 -9.17
C LEU A 43 -0.41 -7.29 -10.31
N ALA A 44 0.22 -8.46 -10.40
CA ALA A 44 1.14 -8.77 -11.49
C ALA A 44 0.46 -8.64 -12.86
N ARG A 45 -0.77 -9.13 -12.97
CA ARG A 45 -1.58 -9.01 -14.19
C ARG A 45 -1.95 -7.56 -14.49
N LEU A 46 -2.38 -6.80 -13.49
CA LEU A 46 -2.71 -5.38 -13.61
C LEU A 46 -1.51 -4.61 -14.17
N ILE A 47 -0.32 -4.83 -13.61
CA ILE A 47 0.92 -4.21 -14.07
C ILE A 47 1.23 -4.60 -15.51
N ALA A 48 1.18 -5.88 -15.86
CA ALA A 48 1.44 -6.33 -17.22
C ALA A 48 0.47 -5.70 -18.25
N VAL A 49 -0.81 -5.56 -17.91
CA VAL A 49 -1.79 -4.92 -18.79
C VAL A 49 -1.52 -3.42 -18.94
N LEU A 50 -1.13 -2.75 -17.86
CA LEU A 50 -0.77 -1.33 -17.88
C LEU A 50 0.50 -1.08 -18.70
N GLU A 51 1.53 -1.91 -18.55
CA GLU A 51 2.75 -1.85 -19.35
C GLU A 51 2.42 -2.02 -20.85
N LEU A 52 1.55 -2.96 -21.20
CA LEU A 52 1.13 -3.15 -22.59
C LEU A 52 0.39 -1.93 -23.17
N LYS A 53 -0.44 -1.25 -22.35
CA LYS A 53 -1.21 -0.07 -22.77
C LYS A 53 -0.37 1.20 -22.82
N LEU A 54 0.44 1.44 -21.79
CA LEU A 54 1.19 2.69 -21.61
C LEU A 54 2.61 2.61 -22.17
N LYS A 55 3.09 1.42 -22.54
CA LYS A 55 4.43 1.16 -23.08
C LYS A 55 5.57 1.60 -22.16
N VAL A 56 5.30 1.67 -20.85
CA VAL A 56 6.27 2.04 -19.82
C VAL A 56 6.13 1.11 -18.62
N ASP A 57 7.24 0.86 -17.92
CA ASP A 57 7.26 0.11 -16.66
C ASP A 57 8.00 0.92 -15.57
N PRO A 58 7.29 1.47 -14.58
CA PRO A 58 7.90 2.21 -13.47
C PRO A 58 8.75 1.32 -12.55
N PHE A 59 8.55 0.00 -12.55
CA PHE A 59 9.15 -0.91 -11.59
C PHE A 59 10.54 -1.40 -12.01
N SER A 60 10.86 -1.31 -13.30
CA SER A 60 12.18 -1.68 -13.82
C SER A 60 13.33 -0.85 -13.24
N LYS A 61 13.11 0.43 -12.93
CA LYS A 61 14.19 1.38 -12.55
C LYS A 61 13.80 2.45 -11.54
N LEU A 62 12.53 2.87 -11.47
CA LEU A 62 12.15 4.08 -10.74
C LEU A 62 11.64 3.77 -9.33
N ILE A 63 10.79 2.76 -9.18
CA ILE A 63 10.04 2.52 -7.93
C ILE A 63 9.99 1.01 -7.64
N PRO A 64 10.28 0.53 -6.42
CA PRO A 64 10.11 -0.89 -6.09
C PRO A 64 8.63 -1.28 -6.05
N ILE A 65 8.27 -2.43 -6.62
CA ILE A 65 6.87 -2.92 -6.64
C ILE A 65 6.25 -3.04 -5.23
N THR A 66 7.07 -3.27 -4.21
CA THR A 66 6.64 -3.40 -2.81
C THR A 66 6.14 -2.11 -2.17
N SER A 67 6.47 -0.94 -2.75
CA SER A 67 5.99 0.35 -2.23
C SER A 67 4.59 0.72 -2.72
N ILE A 68 4.02 -0.04 -3.66
CA ILE A 68 2.68 0.21 -4.18
C ILE A 68 1.65 -0.46 -3.29
N GLN A 69 0.97 0.33 -2.46
CA GLN A 69 -0.09 -0.15 -1.58
C GLN A 69 -1.47 0.32 -2.02
N THR A 70 -1.55 1.53 -2.55
CA THR A 70 -2.81 2.18 -2.91
C THR A 70 -2.95 2.40 -4.42
N VAL A 71 -4.18 2.65 -4.85
CA VAL A 71 -4.48 3.05 -6.23
C VAL A 71 -3.71 4.34 -6.60
N GLY A 72 -3.61 5.29 -5.66
CA GLY A 72 -2.87 6.53 -5.84
C GLY A 72 -1.38 6.29 -6.07
N ASP A 73 -0.76 5.37 -5.32
CA ASP A 73 0.65 5.01 -5.51
C ASP A 73 0.88 4.47 -6.92
N LEU A 74 -0.03 3.62 -7.40
CA LEU A 74 0.03 3.06 -8.75
C LEU A 74 -0.09 4.15 -9.81
N CYS A 75 -1.07 5.05 -9.69
CA CYS A 75 -1.22 6.19 -10.60
C CYS A 75 0.04 7.05 -10.63
N ASN A 76 0.57 7.42 -9.47
CA ASN A 76 1.75 8.26 -9.34
C ASN A 76 2.99 7.60 -9.96
N ALA A 77 3.16 6.29 -9.80
CA ALA A 77 4.26 5.55 -10.40
C ALA A 77 4.26 5.66 -11.94
N TYR A 78 3.09 5.48 -12.56
CA TYR A 78 2.97 5.62 -14.03
C TYR A 78 3.09 7.08 -14.48
N ILE A 79 2.52 8.04 -13.75
CA ILE A 79 2.66 9.47 -14.06
C ILE A 79 4.13 9.91 -14.00
N ALA A 80 4.91 9.38 -13.06
CA ALA A 80 6.33 9.68 -12.92
C ALA A 80 7.16 9.23 -14.13
N CYS A 81 6.71 8.22 -14.88
CA CYS A 81 7.38 7.80 -16.12
C CYS A 81 7.24 8.83 -17.26
N PHE A 82 6.14 9.59 -17.27
CA PHE A 82 5.83 10.57 -18.32
C PHE A 82 6.20 12.00 -17.92
N SER A 83 6.31 12.26 -16.62
CA SER A 83 6.84 13.52 -16.10
C SER A 83 8.36 13.48 -16.21
N LYS A 84 8.97 14.47 -16.87
CA LYS A 84 10.43 14.55 -17.12
C LYS A 84 11.30 14.68 -15.86
N THR A 85 10.75 14.41 -14.69
CA THR A 85 11.32 14.49 -13.34
C THR A 85 11.54 13.07 -12.79
N ALA A 86 12.43 12.32 -13.45
CA ALA A 86 12.91 11.03 -12.97
C ALA A 86 13.88 11.15 -11.76
N GLU A 87 14.13 12.35 -11.22
CA GLU A 87 15.16 12.55 -10.20
C GLU A 87 14.66 12.61 -8.74
N VAL A 88 13.35 12.68 -8.45
CA VAL A 88 12.92 12.96 -7.06
C VAL A 88 11.65 12.23 -6.64
N ILE A 89 11.66 10.90 -6.71
CA ILE A 89 10.88 10.11 -5.73
C ILE A 89 11.90 9.38 -4.87
N SER A 90 12.53 10.15 -3.99
CA SER A 90 13.39 9.64 -2.92
C SER A 90 12.58 8.66 -2.08
N LEU A 91 13.18 7.51 -1.77
CA LEU A 91 12.69 6.48 -0.84
C LEU A 91 12.32 7.00 0.58
N SER A 92 12.45 8.31 0.84
CA SER A 92 12.18 8.95 2.12
C SER A 92 10.70 9.10 2.46
N ASP A 93 9.77 9.08 1.49
CA ASP A 93 8.36 9.41 1.77
C ASP A 93 7.45 8.19 2.01
N PHE A 94 7.93 6.97 1.73
CA PHE A 94 7.12 5.74 1.86
C PHE A 94 7.14 5.10 3.27
N ASN A 95 7.89 5.66 4.23
CA ASN A 95 8.01 5.13 5.59
C ASN A 95 7.03 5.78 6.59
N GLN A 96 5.72 5.56 6.44
CA GLN A 96 4.75 6.01 7.46
C GLN A 96 3.71 4.99 7.92
N SER A 97 4.05 3.69 7.95
CA SER A 97 3.15 2.66 8.50
C SER A 97 3.63 1.93 9.78
N GLU A 98 4.81 2.25 10.33
CA GLU A 98 5.33 1.57 11.54
C GLU A 98 4.98 2.24 12.89
N LYS A 99 3.94 3.08 12.98
CA LYS A 99 3.57 3.74 14.26
C LYS A 99 2.10 3.61 14.66
N ARG A 100 1.53 2.40 14.58
CA ARG A 100 0.21 2.11 15.19
C ARG A 100 0.19 0.92 16.18
N GLY A 101 1.35 0.29 16.45
CA GLY A 101 1.44 -0.90 17.30
C GLY A 101 1.68 -0.68 18.80
N GLU A 102 2.05 0.52 19.25
CA GLU A 102 2.60 0.72 20.62
C GLU A 102 1.69 1.50 21.59
N MET A 103 0.37 1.47 21.41
CA MET A 103 -0.56 2.23 22.25
C MET A 103 -1.69 1.40 22.88
N ARG A 104 -1.41 0.17 23.33
CA ARG A 104 -2.33 -0.59 24.20
C ARG A 104 -1.61 -1.56 25.15
N LEU A 105 -0.79 -1.06 26.09
CA LEU A 105 -0.40 -1.88 27.25
C LEU A 105 -0.04 -1.11 28.54
N ASN A 106 -0.41 0.16 28.65
CA ASN A 106 -0.13 0.95 29.85
C ASN A 106 -1.42 1.48 30.49
N SER A 107 -2.38 0.60 30.81
CA SER A 107 -3.41 0.91 31.79
C SER A 107 -4.02 -0.38 32.33
N SER A 108 -3.92 -0.54 33.66
CA SER A 108 -4.57 -1.56 34.50
C SER A 108 -3.84 -2.91 34.61
N ILE A 109 -2.93 -3.01 35.59
CA ILE A 109 -3.09 -3.92 36.75
C ILE A 109 -2.42 -3.20 37.94
N ASN A 110 -3.26 -2.57 38.74
CA ASN A 110 -2.93 -2.19 40.11
C ASN A 110 -3.41 -3.35 41.02
N LYS A 111 -2.65 -3.61 42.08
CA LYS A 111 -2.95 -4.51 43.22
C LYS A 111 -2.85 -6.02 43.00
N ARG A 112 -1.72 -6.62 43.45
CA ARG A 112 -1.63 -7.82 44.31
C ARG A 112 -0.17 -8.29 44.41
N GLY A 113 0.44 -8.21 45.59
CA GLY A 113 1.72 -8.91 45.85
C GLY A 113 2.65 -8.34 46.92
N ASP A 114 2.19 -7.44 47.78
CA ASP A 114 2.97 -6.82 48.87
C ASP A 114 3.18 -7.76 50.08
N LEU A 115 3.58 -9.03 49.84
CA LEU A 115 3.65 -10.06 50.90
C LEU A 115 4.90 -10.96 50.85
N ARG A 116 5.93 -10.63 50.05
CA ARG A 116 7.15 -11.46 49.94
C ARG A 116 8.43 -10.81 50.44
N ARG A 117 8.36 -9.68 51.15
CA ARG A 117 9.54 -8.96 51.68
C ARG A 117 9.84 -9.14 53.17
N MET A 118 9.13 -10.02 53.89
CA MET A 118 9.38 -10.24 55.34
C MET A 118 10.01 -11.58 55.72
N ALA A 119 10.56 -12.37 54.78
CA ALA A 119 11.04 -13.71 55.10
C ALA A 119 12.47 -14.02 54.61
N ARG A 120 13.39 -13.03 54.55
CA ARG A 120 14.84 -13.24 54.42
C ARG A 120 15.63 -12.09 55.04
N MET A 121 15.55 -11.95 56.35
CA MET A 121 16.65 -11.42 57.16
C MET A 121 16.97 -12.52 58.17
N GLY A 122 17.88 -13.39 57.73
CA GLY A 122 18.70 -14.27 58.53
C GLY A 122 20.13 -14.05 58.05
#